data_AF-A0A3D3M5M9-F1
#
_entry.id   AF-A0A3D3M5M9-F1
#
_cell.length_a   1.000
_cell.length_b   1.000
_cell.length_c   1.000
_cell.angle_alpha   90.00
_cell.angle_beta   90.00
_cell.angle_gamma   90.00
#
_symmetry.space_group_name_H-M   'P 1'
#
loop_
_entity.id
_entity.type
_entity.pdbx_description
1 polymer ?
#
loop_
_entity_poly.entity_id
_entity_poly.type
_entity_poly.pdbx_seq_one_letter_code
_entity_poly.pdbx_strand_id
1 'polypeptide(L)' 'MSRHREQAVQFGPYRVFPGQRLIAENDRPLRLGRRAMDILLALLERPGEVLGKTELMARVWPDTVVEDISLRVHIAA' A
#
# COMPACT_ATOMS: atom_id res chain seq x y z
N MET A 1 -22.76 -14.06 -2.66
CA MET A 1 -21.90 -13.01 -3.24
C MET A 1 -21.04 -12.53 -2.08
N SER A 2 -19.72 -12.71 -2.02
CA SER A 2 -18.74 -12.03 -2.87
C SER A 2 -17.38 -12.75 -2.83
N ARG A 3 -16.86 -13.14 -4.00
CA ARG A 3 -15.56 -13.81 -4.22
C ARG A 3 -14.35 -12.86 -4.15
N HIS A 4 -14.50 -11.66 -3.58
CA HIS A 4 -13.49 -10.59 -3.66
C HIS A 4 -12.39 -10.64 -2.60
N ARG A 5 -12.39 -11.63 -1.69
CA ARG A 5 -11.46 -11.66 -0.54
C ARG A 5 -10.09 -12.29 -0.82
N GLU A 6 -9.91 -12.88 -2.01
CA GLU A 6 -8.70 -13.62 -2.41
C GLU A 6 -8.11 -13.14 -3.76
N GLN A 7 -8.60 -12.03 -4.31
CA GLN A 7 -8.08 -11.52 -5.57
C GLN A 7 -6.78 -10.77 -5.33
N ALA A 8 -5.70 -11.32 -5.88
CA ALA A 8 -4.42 -10.66 -5.88
C ALA A 8 -4.43 -9.52 -6.91
N VAL A 9 -3.91 -8.34 -6.52
CA VAL A 9 -3.71 -7.22 -7.43
C VAL A 9 -2.30 -7.30 -7.99
N GLN A 10 -2.15 -7.16 -9.30
CA GLN A 10 -0.87 -7.24 -9.97
C GLN A 10 -0.53 -5.91 -10.64
N PHE A 11 0.70 -5.44 -10.44
CA PHE A 11 1.28 -4.29 -11.13
C PHE A 11 2.76 -4.54 -11.37
N GLY A 12 3.19 -4.50 -12.64
CA GLY A 12 4.55 -4.90 -13.00
C GLY A 12 4.89 -6.32 -12.47
N PRO A 13 6.05 -6.52 -11.84
CA PRO A 13 6.47 -7.80 -11.26
C PRO A 13 5.83 -8.10 -9.91
N TYR A 14 5.04 -7.16 -9.35
CA TYR A 14 4.51 -7.25 -8.00
C TYR A 14 3.11 -7.86 -8.00
N ARG A 15 2.89 -8.80 -7.08
CA ARG A 15 1.58 -9.36 -6.76
C ARG A 15 1.27 -9.11 -5.30
N VAL A 16 0.19 -8.40 -5.03
CA VAL A 16 -0.27 -8.07 -3.67
C VAL A 16 -1.51 -8.88 -3.36
N PHE A 17 -1.57 -9.45 -2.16
CA PHE A 17 -2.73 -10.14 -1.61
C PHE A 17 -3.30 -9.27 -0.48
N PRO A 18 -4.24 -8.34 -0.77
CA PRO A 18 -4.68 -7.34 0.21
C PRO A 18 -5.23 -7.95 1.50
N GLY A 19 -6.04 -9.00 1.37
CA GLY A 19 -6.63 -9.71 2.51
C GLY A 19 -5.59 -10.40 3.40
N GLN A 20 -4.41 -10.70 2.88
CA GLN A 20 -3.32 -11.37 3.60
C GLN A 20 -2.21 -10.40 4.01
N ARG A 21 -2.25 -9.13 3.53
CA ARG A 21 -1.16 -8.16 3.68
C ARG A 21 0.20 -8.73 3.27
N LEU A 22 0.20 -9.43 2.14
CA LEU A 22 1.38 -10.03 1.53
C LEU A 22 1.67 -9.39 0.17
N ILE A 23 2.95 -9.26 -0.13
CA ILE A 23 3.44 -8.85 -1.44
C ILE A 23 4.51 -9.84 -1.89
N ALA A 24 4.50 -10.16 -3.17
CA ALA A 24 5.56 -10.92 -3.83
C ALA A 24 6.08 -10.15 -5.04
N GLU A 25 7.37 -10.28 -5.31
CA GLU A 25 8.02 -9.82 -6.54
C GLU A 25 8.51 -11.05 -7.30
N ASN A 26 8.06 -11.24 -8.54
CA ASN A 26 8.38 -12.44 -9.33
C ASN A 26 8.12 -13.75 -8.54
N ASP A 27 6.95 -13.82 -7.89
CA ASP A 27 6.50 -14.92 -7.02
C ASP A 27 7.34 -15.18 -5.76
N ARG A 28 8.33 -14.32 -5.44
CA ARG A 28 9.08 -14.39 -4.18
C ARG A 28 8.49 -13.44 -3.14
N PRO A 29 8.20 -13.90 -1.91
CA PRO A 29 7.72 -13.01 -0.86
C PRO A 29 8.67 -11.85 -0.62
N LEU A 30 8.14 -10.63 -0.67
CA LEU A 30 8.87 -9.40 -0.40
C LEU A 30 8.49 -8.90 1.00
N ARG A 31 9.49 -8.66 1.85
CA ARG A 31 9.25 -8.09 3.18
C ARG A 31 9.03 -6.59 3.05
N LEU A 32 7.81 -6.15 3.27
CA LEU A 32 7.45 -4.74 3.32
C LEU A 32 7.13 -4.34 4.75
N GLY A 33 7.66 -3.19 5.19
CA GLY A 33 7.32 -2.64 6.50
C GLY A 33 5.82 -2.37 6.60
N ARG A 34 5.24 -2.50 7.81
CA ARG A 34 3.79 -2.28 8.07
C ARG A 34 3.28 -1.00 7.41
N ARG A 35 4.05 0.07 7.56
CA ARG A 35 3.79 1.40 7.02
C ARG A 35 3.67 1.44 5.50
N ALA A 36 4.68 0.90 4.82
CA ALA A 36 4.71 0.86 3.38
C ALA A 36 3.61 -0.06 2.81
N MET A 37 3.28 -1.14 3.52
CA MET A 37 2.12 -1.98 3.19
C MET A 37 0.81 -1.20 3.32
N ASP A 38 0.61 -0.43 4.39
CA ASP A 38 -0.60 0.39 4.55
C ASP A 38 -0.76 1.44 3.43
N ILE A 39 0.35 2.08 3.03
CA ILE A 39 0.35 3.02 1.89
C ILE A 39 -0.05 2.30 0.61
N LEU A 40 0.59 1.17 0.32
CA LEU A 40 0.31 0.39 -0.88
C LEU A 40 -1.16 -0.04 -0.95
N LEU A 41 -1.71 -0.54 0.15
CA LEU A 41 -3.12 -0.93 0.21
C LEU A 41 -4.05 0.28 0.00
N ALA A 42 -3.75 1.43 0.58
CA ALA A 42 -4.54 2.65 0.35
C ALA A 42 -4.55 3.08 -1.12
N LEU A 43 -3.43 2.94 -1.82
CA LEU A 43 -3.34 3.23 -3.26
C LEU A 43 -4.10 2.20 -4.11
N LEU A 44 -4.05 0.92 -3.74
CA LEU A 44 -4.73 -0.15 -4.47
C LEU A 44 -6.26 -0.12 -4.33
N GLU A 45 -6.80 0.60 -3.34
CA GLU A 45 -8.24 0.78 -3.20
C GLU A 45 -8.86 1.71 -4.26
N ARG A 46 -8.08 2.66 -4.80
CA ARG A 46 -8.53 3.60 -5.84
C ARG A 46 -7.54 3.61 -7.02
N PRO A 47 -7.42 2.51 -7.78
CA PRO A 47 -6.42 2.41 -8.86
C PRO A 47 -6.64 3.48 -9.92
N GLY A 48 -5.58 4.21 -10.27
CA GLY A 48 -5.63 5.24 -11.31
C GLY A 48 -6.14 6.61 -10.84
N GLU A 49 -6.53 6.74 -9.57
CA GLU A 49 -6.91 8.02 -8.98
C GLU A 49 -5.75 8.62 -8.17
N VAL A 50 -5.62 9.95 -8.21
CA VAL A 50 -4.63 10.65 -7.40
C VAL A 50 -5.14 10.71 -5.95
N LEU A 51 -4.47 9.99 -5.05
CA LEU A 51 -4.70 10.10 -3.62
C LEU A 51 -3.94 11.31 -3.07
N GLY A 52 -4.67 12.31 -2.58
CA GLY A 52 -4.06 13.52 -2.04
C GLY A 52 -3.18 13.23 -0.84
N LYS A 53 -2.09 13.99 -0.66
CA LYS A 53 -1.15 13.81 0.46
C LYS A 53 -1.86 13.82 1.82
N THR A 54 -2.77 14.76 2.08
CA THR A 54 -3.51 14.85 3.34
C THR A 54 -4.42 13.63 3.57
N GLU A 55 -5.05 13.14 2.50
CA GLU A 55 -5.92 11.94 2.55
C GLU A 55 -5.10 10.68 2.86
N LEU A 56 -3.96 10.51 2.17
CA LEU A 56 -3.02 9.42 2.44
C LEU A 56 -2.46 9.52 3.87
N MET A 57 -2.11 10.73 4.33
CA MET A 57 -1.57 10.92 5.68
C MET A 57 -2.61 10.62 6.75
N ALA A 58 -3.83 11.12 6.63
CA ALA A 58 -4.91 10.85 7.59
C ALA A 58 -5.26 9.36 7.65
N ARG A 59 -5.23 8.68 6.50
CA ARG A 59 -5.60 7.27 6.41
C ARG A 59 -4.55 6.34 6.98
N VAL A 60 -3.30 6.57 6.61
CA VAL A 60 -2.22 5.70 7.01
C VAL A 60 -1.82 6.10 8.44
N TRP A 61 -1.61 7.41 8.75
CA TRP A 61 -1.09 7.96 10.03
C TRP A 61 -2.20 8.73 10.79
N PRO A 62 -3.30 8.07 11.22
CA PRO A 62 -4.38 8.78 11.91
C PRO A 62 -3.93 9.37 13.26
N ASP A 63 -2.98 8.71 13.94
CA ASP A 63 -2.54 9.04 15.31
C ASP A 63 -1.08 9.52 15.39
N THR A 64 -0.51 10.01 14.29
CA THR A 64 0.90 10.44 14.27
C THR A 64 1.05 11.75 13.51
N VAL A 65 1.56 12.78 14.19
CA VAL A 65 2.03 14.02 13.53
C VAL A 65 3.29 13.66 12.76
N VAL A 66 3.13 13.41 11.46
CA VAL A 66 4.26 13.13 10.57
C VAL A 66 4.63 14.42 9.86
N GLU A 67 5.82 14.95 10.15
CA GLU A 67 6.38 16.04 9.35
C GLU A 67 6.76 15.54 7.94
N ASP A 68 6.68 16.44 6.95
CA ASP A 68 6.76 16.22 5.51
C ASP A 68 7.90 15.28 5.03
N ILE A 69 8.98 15.22 5.80
CA ILE A 69 10.20 14.47 5.47
C ILE A 69 9.98 12.95 5.47
N SER A 70 9.07 12.40 6.28
CA SER A 70 8.90 10.94 6.39
C SER A 70 8.28 10.30 5.14
N LEU A 71 7.44 11.05 4.40
CA LEU A 71 6.75 10.53 3.21
C LEU A 71 7.72 10.30 2.04
N ARG A 72 8.66 11.24 1.81
CA ARG A 72 9.65 11.11 0.73
C ARG A 72 10.57 9.92 0.93
N VAL A 73 11.00 9.68 2.17
CA VAL A 73 11.91 8.57 2.49
C VAL A 73 11.25 7.21 2.23
N HIS A 74 9.94 7.07 2.45
CA HIS A 74 9.25 5.79 2.26
C HIS A 74 8.79 5.53 0.81
N ILE A 75 8.69 6.55 -0.04
CA ILE A 75 8.32 6.40 -1.46
C ILE A 75 9.56 6.13 -2.34
N ALA A 76 10.75 6.56 -1.91
CA ALA A 76 11.99 6.47 -2.68
C ALA A 76 12.91 5.28 -2.31
N ALA A 77 12.53 4.45 -1.34
CA ALA A 77 13.36 3.35 -0.83
C ALA A 77 12.89 1.97 -1.34
#